data_AF-A0A8T1T8D0-F1
#
_entry.id   AF-A0A8T1T8D0-F1
#
_cell.length_a   1.000
_cell.length_b   1.000
_cell.length_c   1.000
_cell.angle_alpha   90.00
_cell.angle_beta   90.00
_cell.angle_gamma   90.00
#
_symmetry.space_group_name_H-M   'P 1'
#
loop_
_entity.id
_entity.type
_entity.pdbx_description
1 polymer ?
#
loop_
_entity_poly.entity_id
_entity_poly.type
_entity_poly.pdbx_seq_one_letter_code
_entity_poly.pdbx_strand_id
1 'polypeptide(L)'
;MERGLLEDLCRGARIPVTKAVLVAGFPEEMEPNEIEESLDAAEILRRVKVHTCIYNHEVKGMVALCTHSKEADLDKVPKEVQVGGTPWTILGAEQSPTSVPESLEMDSLAQKLQALMVDEKRTREELNLALGGASTPAAPSLVEWAKELGNALKDALKPAYESAPYKRLRSFSGMSPVPSGEDDYET
;
A
#
# COMPACT_ATOMS: atom_id res chain seq x y z
N MET A 1 -7.67 -1.58 17.92
CA MET A 1 -7.75 -0.81 19.17
C MET A 1 -7.90 0.69 18.86
N GLU A 2 -7.16 1.19 17.86
CA GLU A 2 -7.17 2.59 17.41
C GLU A 2 -8.54 3.16 16.96
N ARG A 3 -9.48 2.33 16.48
CA ARG A 3 -10.84 2.79 16.10
C ARG A 3 -11.66 3.27 17.29
N GLY A 4 -11.56 2.60 18.43
CA GLY A 4 -12.32 2.99 19.63
C GLY A 4 -11.91 4.38 20.11
N LEU A 5 -10.62 4.71 19.99
CA LEU A 5 -10.11 6.04 20.32
C LEU A 5 -10.68 7.13 19.41
N LEU A 6 -10.73 6.88 18.10
CA LEU A 6 -11.31 7.83 17.15
C LEU A 6 -12.78 8.08 17.48
N GLU A 7 -13.56 7.03 17.74
CA GLU A 7 -14.98 7.13 18.11
C GLU A 7 -15.18 7.89 19.43
N ASP A 8 -14.34 7.62 20.43
CA ASP A 8 -14.39 8.28 21.74
C ASP A 8 -14.09 9.77 21.64
N LEU A 9 -13.05 10.14 20.88
CA LEU A 9 -12.68 11.53 20.65
C LEU A 9 -13.71 12.25 19.78
N CYS A 10 -14.24 11.61 18.76
CA CYS A 10 -15.33 12.14 17.94
C CYS A 10 -16.59 12.39 18.77
N ARG A 11 -16.94 11.46 19.67
CA ARG A 11 -18.07 11.60 20.59
C ARG A 11 -17.86 12.77 21.55
N GLY A 12 -16.65 12.93 22.10
CA GLY A 12 -16.30 14.05 22.96
C GLY A 12 -16.34 15.39 22.23
N ALA A 13 -15.82 15.45 21.01
CA ALA A 13 -15.73 16.67 20.20
C ALA A 13 -17.01 17.00 19.41
N ARG A 14 -18.02 16.10 19.40
CA ARG A 14 -19.25 16.20 18.59
C ARG A 14 -18.99 16.30 17.08
N ILE A 15 -17.99 15.55 16.62
CA ILE A 15 -17.58 15.51 15.21
C ILE A 15 -18.05 14.19 14.60
N PRO A 16 -18.59 14.20 13.38
CA PRO A 16 -18.93 12.95 12.71
C PRO A 16 -17.65 12.18 12.36
N VAL A 17 -17.61 10.90 12.73
CA VAL A 17 -16.48 9.99 12.45
C VAL A 17 -16.14 9.92 10.95
N THR A 18 -17.12 10.17 10.07
CA THR A 18 -16.94 10.21 8.61
C THR A 18 -16.08 11.37 8.13
N LYS A 19 -15.97 12.44 8.92
CA LYS A 19 -15.14 13.62 8.61
C LYS A 19 -13.89 13.70 9.47
N ALA A 20 -13.68 12.73 10.34
CA ALA A 20 -12.62 12.76 11.35
C ALA A 20 -11.53 11.75 11.04
N VAL A 21 -10.30 12.14 11.35
CA VAL A 21 -9.09 11.35 11.12
C VAL A 21 -8.18 11.55 12.33
N LEU A 22 -7.55 10.48 12.80
CA LEU A 22 -6.47 10.58 13.78
C LEU A 22 -5.14 10.63 13.05
N VAL A 23 -4.28 11.56 13.48
CA VAL A 23 -2.90 11.65 13.02
C VAL A 23 -2.01 11.36 14.22
N ALA A 24 -1.02 10.50 14.07
CA ALA A 24 -0.07 10.11 15.11
C ALA A 24 1.37 10.12 14.57
N GLY A 25 2.35 10.22 15.47
CA GLY A 25 3.78 10.18 15.11
C GLY A 25 4.43 11.54 14.83
N PHE A 26 3.73 12.63 15.11
CA PHE A 26 4.32 13.98 15.10
C PHE A 26 5.05 14.28 16.43
N PRO A 27 6.03 15.21 16.43
CA PRO A 27 6.77 15.60 17.63
C PRO A 27 5.84 16.19 18.71
N GLU A 28 6.12 15.91 19.99
CA GLU A 28 5.30 16.41 21.11
C GLU A 28 5.30 17.94 21.25
N GLU A 29 6.38 18.60 20.80
CA GLU A 29 6.57 20.06 20.82
C GLU A 29 5.77 20.78 19.72
N MET A 30 5.11 20.05 18.82
CA MET A 30 4.47 20.62 17.64
C MET A 30 3.10 21.21 17.96
N GLU A 31 2.89 22.47 17.57
CA GLU A 31 1.63 23.16 17.80
C GLU A 31 0.55 22.70 16.80
N PRO A 32 -0.75 22.74 17.16
CA PRO A 32 -1.85 22.35 16.28
C PRO A 32 -1.82 23.05 14.91
N ASN A 33 -1.40 24.32 14.87
CA ASN A 33 -1.30 25.09 13.62
C ASN A 33 -0.19 24.55 12.69
N GLU A 34 0.92 24.09 13.25
CA GLU A 34 2.04 23.52 12.49
C GLU A 34 1.67 22.14 11.93
N ILE A 35 0.84 21.38 12.67
CA ILE A 35 0.26 20.12 12.20
C ILE A 35 -0.66 20.38 11.00
N GLU A 36 -1.54 21.38 11.08
CA GLU A 36 -2.41 21.78 9.97
C GLU A 36 -1.62 22.19 8.73
N GLU A 37 -0.61 23.05 8.90
CA GLU A 37 0.26 23.52 7.80
C GLU A 37 1.02 22.35 7.17
N SER A 38 1.55 21.44 7.99
CA SER A 38 2.28 20.25 7.52
C SER A 38 1.40 19.29 6.72
N LEU A 39 0.16 19.07 7.17
CA LEU A 39 -0.80 18.20 6.47
C LEU A 39 -1.29 18.82 5.16
N ASP A 40 -1.45 20.15 5.12
CA ASP A 40 -1.82 20.88 3.90
C ASP A 40 -0.64 20.92 2.90
N ALA A 41 0.59 21.13 3.39
CA ALA A 41 1.82 21.11 2.59
C ALA A 41 2.12 19.73 1.99
N ALA A 42 1.78 18.66 2.70
CA ALA A 42 1.88 17.30 2.16
C ALA A 42 0.82 17.01 1.06
N GLU A 43 -0.14 17.91 0.83
CA GLU A 43 -1.30 17.77 -0.06
C GLU A 43 -2.18 16.53 0.22
N ILE A 44 -2.00 15.90 1.37
CA ILE A 44 -2.66 14.64 1.71
C ILE A 44 -4.08 14.87 2.18
N LEU A 45 -4.26 15.90 2.99
CA LEU A 45 -5.56 16.33 3.49
C LEU A 45 -5.65 17.83 3.23
N ARG A 46 -6.35 18.22 2.16
CA ARG A 46 -6.57 19.65 1.87
C ARG A 46 -7.58 20.24 2.85
N ARG A 47 -7.21 21.35 3.50
CA ARG A 47 -8.05 22.07 4.50
C ARG A 47 -8.39 21.20 5.71
N VAL A 48 -7.36 20.77 6.41
CA VAL A 48 -7.49 20.12 7.72
C VAL A 48 -7.72 21.17 8.80
N LYS A 49 -8.49 20.79 9.82
CA LYS A 49 -8.57 21.49 11.09
C LYS A 49 -8.29 20.53 12.24
N VAL A 50 -7.31 20.84 13.08
CA VAL A 50 -7.02 20.10 14.30
C VAL A 50 -8.02 20.53 15.37
N HIS A 51 -8.67 19.55 15.99
CA HIS A 51 -9.68 19.78 17.03
C HIS A 51 -9.18 19.51 18.43
N THR A 52 -8.37 18.47 18.59
CA THR A 52 -7.79 18.12 19.90
C THR A 52 -6.52 17.34 19.69
N CYS A 53 -5.55 17.53 20.57
CA CYS A 53 -4.35 16.73 20.66
C CYS A 53 -4.33 16.06 22.03
N ILE A 54 -4.15 14.74 22.05
CA ILE A 54 -4.09 13.96 23.28
C ILE A 54 -2.86 13.05 23.27
N TYR A 55 -2.27 12.83 24.43
CA TYR A 55 -1.26 11.78 24.58
C TYR A 55 -1.95 10.43 24.69
N ASN A 56 -1.57 9.49 23.83
CA ASN A 56 -2.07 8.12 23.87
C ASN A 56 -0.96 7.14 24.27
N HIS A 57 -1.20 6.41 25.36
CA HIS A 57 -0.29 5.39 25.88
C HIS A 57 -0.13 4.17 24.97
N GLU A 58 -1.11 3.86 24.12
CA GLU A 58 -1.04 2.71 23.18
C GLU A 58 0.00 2.95 22.09
N VAL A 59 -0.02 4.14 21.48
CA VAL A 59 0.97 4.58 20.49
C VAL A 59 2.19 5.25 21.13
N LYS A 60 2.22 5.38 22.47
CA LYS A 60 3.27 6.05 23.26
C LYS A 60 3.66 7.41 22.69
N GLY A 61 2.67 8.20 22.28
CA GLY A 61 2.91 9.45 21.58
C GLY A 61 1.65 10.32 21.48
N MET A 62 1.83 11.51 20.91
CA MET A 62 0.74 12.45 20.68
C MET A 62 -0.11 12.00 19.49
N VAL A 63 -1.42 12.18 19.64
CA VAL A 63 -2.43 11.91 18.61
C VAL A 63 -3.30 13.15 18.45
N ALA A 64 -3.41 13.63 17.21
CA ALA A 64 -4.26 14.76 16.85
C ALA A 64 -5.53 14.25 16.18
N LEU A 65 -6.69 14.71 16.67
CA LEU A 65 -7.96 14.56 15.99
C LEU A 65 -8.10 15.71 14.99
N CYS A 66 -8.19 15.35 13.72
CA CYS A 66 -8.25 16.26 12.60
C CYS A 66 -9.60 16.10 11.88
N THR A 67 -10.23 17.20 11.48
CA THR A 67 -11.32 17.17 10.49
C THR A 67 -10.85 17.67 9.15
N HIS A 68 -11.48 17.19 8.09
CA HIS A 68 -11.22 17.64 6.72
C HIS A 68 -12.48 18.29 6.14
N SER A 69 -12.32 19.42 5.44
CA SER A 69 -13.46 20.25 5.02
C SER A 69 -14.22 19.72 3.78
N LYS A 70 -13.55 18.94 2.94
CA LYS A 70 -14.09 18.35 1.72
C LYS A 70 -14.19 16.86 1.96
N GLU A 71 -15.25 16.16 1.54
CA GLU A 71 -15.24 14.69 1.46
C GLU A 71 -14.05 14.29 0.58
N ALA A 72 -12.91 14.08 1.21
CA ALA A 72 -11.77 13.47 0.56
C ALA A 72 -12.05 11.99 0.65
N ASP A 73 -11.91 11.29 -0.47
CA ASP A 73 -11.94 9.83 -0.46
C ASP A 73 -10.92 9.37 0.59
N LEU A 74 -11.39 8.95 1.76
CA LEU A 74 -10.56 8.40 2.83
C LEU A 74 -9.75 7.21 2.31
N ASP A 75 -10.22 6.59 1.22
CA ASP A 75 -9.54 5.54 0.44
C ASP A 75 -8.29 6.02 -0.31
N LYS A 76 -8.19 7.32 -0.61
CA LYS A 76 -7.02 7.92 -1.28
C LYS A 76 -6.00 8.48 -0.28
N VAL A 77 -6.34 8.51 1.01
CA VAL A 77 -5.45 9.00 2.05
C VAL A 77 -4.43 7.89 2.38
N PRO A 78 -3.13 8.09 2.12
CA PRO A 78 -2.11 7.14 2.51
C PRO A 78 -2.11 6.96 4.03
N LYS A 79 -2.05 5.70 4.47
CA LYS A 79 -2.03 5.31 5.88
C LYS A 79 -0.77 5.80 6.61
N GLU A 80 0.29 6.11 5.86
CA GLU A 80 1.56 6.62 6.38
C GLU A 80 2.08 7.74 5.46
N VAL A 81 2.49 8.87 6.04
CA VAL A 81 3.10 10.01 5.34
C VAL A 81 4.45 10.34 5.96
N GLN A 82 5.43 10.70 5.13
CA GLN A 82 6.68 11.27 5.60
C GLN A 82 6.58 12.81 5.62
N VAL A 83 6.51 13.39 6.82
CA VAL A 83 6.52 14.86 7.02
C VAL A 83 7.84 15.23 7.69
N GLY A 84 8.65 16.07 7.02
CA GLY A 84 9.92 16.53 7.59
C GLY A 84 10.91 15.41 7.96
N GLY A 85 10.82 14.25 7.30
CA GLY A 85 11.64 13.06 7.60
C GLY A 85 11.14 12.20 8.77
N THR A 86 9.98 12.51 9.34
CA THR A 86 9.31 11.70 10.37
C THR A 86 8.06 11.03 9.78
N PRO A 87 7.89 9.71 9.96
CA PRO A 87 6.69 9.01 9.52
C PRO A 87 5.51 9.37 10.43
N TRP A 88 4.46 9.95 9.87
CA TRP A 88 3.19 10.16 10.54
C TRP A 88 2.19 9.11 10.04
N THR A 89 1.42 8.55 10.96
CA THR A 89 0.38 7.58 10.67
C THR A 89 -0.96 8.30 10.64
N ILE A 90 -1.72 8.09 9.55
CA ILE A 90 -3.04 8.67 9.37
C ILE A 90 -4.07 7.54 9.47
N LEU A 91 -4.89 7.61 10.51
CA LEU A 91 -5.92 6.63 10.83
C LEU A 91 -7.28 7.29 10.64
N GLY A 92 -7.87 7.10 9.47
CA GLY A 92 -9.28 7.41 9.27
C GLY A 92 -10.16 6.40 10.01
N ALA A 93 -11.42 6.77 10.25
CA ALA A 93 -12.45 5.76 10.31
C ALA A 93 -12.38 5.07 8.95
N GLU A 94 -11.77 3.88 8.87
CA GLU A 94 -11.88 3.10 7.64
C GLU A 94 -13.37 3.09 7.34
N GLN A 95 -13.74 3.66 6.19
CA GLN A 95 -14.95 3.26 5.56
C GLN A 95 -14.72 1.77 5.26
N SER A 96 -14.96 0.89 6.24
CA SER A 96 -15.73 -0.30 5.89
C SER A 96 -16.86 0.29 5.06
N PRO A 97 -17.04 -0.11 3.79
CA PRO A 97 -18.11 0.43 2.98
C PRO A 97 -19.32 0.41 3.90
N THR A 98 -19.76 1.62 4.28
CA THR A 98 -21.02 1.77 4.95
C THR A 98 -21.95 1.33 3.83
N SER A 99 -22.24 0.03 3.79
CA SER A 99 -23.55 -0.51 4.09
C SER A 99 -24.64 0.58 4.16
N VAL A 100 -24.73 1.44 3.14
CA VAL A 100 -25.96 1.49 2.36
C VAL A 100 -26.29 0.03 2.15
N PRO A 101 -27.43 -0.51 2.61
CA PRO A 101 -27.70 -1.93 2.46
C PRO A 101 -27.45 -2.28 1.00
N GLU A 102 -26.29 -2.90 0.73
CA GLU A 102 -25.82 -3.21 -0.61
C GLU A 102 -26.82 -4.20 -1.22
N SER A 103 -27.61 -4.88 -0.38
CA SER A 103 -28.83 -5.57 -0.76
C SER A 103 -29.74 -4.70 -1.62
N LEU A 104 -30.13 -3.47 -1.27
CA LEU A 104 -31.15 -2.75 -2.03
C LEU A 104 -30.68 -2.31 -3.42
N GLU A 105 -29.43 -1.87 -3.55
CA GLU A 105 -28.84 -1.46 -4.84
C GLU A 105 -28.39 -2.68 -5.67
N MET A 106 -27.85 -3.72 -5.04
CA MET A 106 -27.51 -4.99 -5.70
C MET A 106 -28.78 -5.74 -6.14
N ASP A 107 -29.83 -5.72 -5.33
CA ASP A 107 -31.16 -6.26 -5.69
C ASP A 107 -31.76 -5.43 -6.82
N SER A 108 -31.64 -4.10 -6.79
CA SER A 108 -32.11 -3.20 -7.87
C SER A 108 -31.34 -3.41 -9.19
N LEU A 109 -30.01 -3.56 -9.12
CA LEU A 109 -29.17 -3.89 -10.29
C LEU A 109 -29.45 -5.30 -10.79
N ALA A 110 -29.55 -6.30 -9.90
CA ALA A 110 -29.87 -7.67 -10.27
C ALA A 110 -31.27 -7.77 -10.88
N GLN A 111 -32.25 -7.00 -10.38
CA GLN A 111 -33.59 -6.91 -10.96
C GLN A 111 -33.58 -6.25 -12.33
N LYS A 112 -32.83 -5.14 -12.52
CA LYS A 112 -32.71 -4.47 -13.81
C LYS A 112 -31.96 -5.32 -14.85
N LEU A 113 -30.90 -6.03 -14.44
CA LEU A 113 -30.19 -6.97 -15.30
C LEU A 113 -31.09 -8.13 -15.70
N GLN A 114 -31.87 -8.70 -14.78
CA GLN A 114 -32.86 -9.73 -15.10
C GLN A 114 -33.95 -9.21 -16.05
N ALA A 115 -34.45 -7.99 -15.85
CA ALA A 115 -35.43 -7.38 -16.74
C ALA A 115 -34.87 -7.16 -18.16
N LEU A 116 -33.63 -6.68 -18.28
CA LEU A 116 -32.93 -6.55 -19.56
C LEU A 116 -32.66 -7.89 -20.23
N MET A 117 -32.34 -8.94 -19.47
CA MET A 117 -32.16 -10.30 -20.02
C MET A 117 -33.45 -10.83 -20.64
N VAL A 118 -34.59 -10.55 -20.01
CA VAL A 118 -35.92 -10.93 -20.53
C VAL A 118 -36.29 -10.11 -21.77
N ASP A 119 -35.98 -8.81 -21.78
CA ASP A 119 -36.27 -7.90 -22.89
C ASP A 119 -35.41 -8.20 -24.13
N GLU A 120 -34.10 -8.43 -23.94
CA GLU A 120 -33.16 -8.75 -25.02
C GLU A 120 -33.17 -10.23 -25.44
N LYS A 121 -33.98 -11.09 -24.79
CA LYS A 121 -34.01 -12.56 -24.99
C LYS A 121 -32.62 -13.23 -24.88
N ARG A 122 -31.72 -12.63 -24.11
CA ARG A 122 -30.37 -13.15 -23.91
C ARG A 122 -30.34 -14.14 -22.76
N THR A 123 -29.70 -15.28 -22.99
CA THR A 123 -29.62 -16.34 -21.98
C THR A 123 -28.43 -16.09 -21.06
N ARG A 124 -28.54 -16.49 -19.78
CA ARG A 124 -27.47 -16.30 -18.77
C ARG A 124 -26.13 -16.90 -19.20
N GLU A 125 -26.17 -17.95 -20.01
CA GLU A 125 -25.02 -18.64 -20.58
C GLU A 125 -24.30 -17.77 -21.62
N GLU A 126 -25.04 -16.98 -22.40
CA GLU A 126 -24.48 -16.07 -23.40
C GLU A 126 -23.80 -14.86 -22.75
N LEU A 127 -24.37 -14.33 -21.66
CA LEU A 127 -23.74 -13.27 -20.88
C LEU A 127 -22.46 -13.74 -20.20
N ASN A 128 -22.43 -14.95 -19.63
CA ASN A 128 -21.21 -15.52 -19.07
C ASN A 128 -20.11 -15.67 -20.14
N LEU A 129 -20.46 -16.08 -21.35
CA LEU A 129 -19.54 -16.13 -22.49
C LEU A 129 -19.07 -14.74 -22.93
N ALA A 130 -19.97 -13.74 -22.96
CA ALA A 130 -19.66 -12.37 -23.37
C ALA A 130 -18.80 -11.59 -22.34
N LEU A 131 -19.02 -11.83 -21.04
CA LEU A 131 -18.24 -11.24 -19.95
C LEU A 131 -16.87 -11.91 -19.73
N GLY A 132 -16.49 -12.87 -20.58
CA GLY A 132 -15.22 -13.58 -20.47
C GLY A 132 -15.20 -14.66 -19.40
N GLY A 133 -16.35 -15.07 -18.88
CA GLY A 133 -16.54 -16.23 -18.00
C GLY A 133 -16.40 -17.57 -18.74
N ALA A 134 -15.53 -17.65 -19.74
CA ALA A 134 -15.03 -18.94 -20.18
C ALA A 134 -14.12 -19.43 -19.05
N SER A 135 -14.44 -20.58 -18.44
CA SER A 135 -13.44 -21.38 -17.74
C SER A 135 -12.28 -21.57 -18.70
N THR A 136 -11.24 -20.77 -18.49
CA THR A 136 -10.02 -20.79 -19.28
C THR A 136 -9.45 -22.20 -19.17
N PRO A 137 -9.05 -22.86 -20.27
CA PRO A 137 -8.34 -24.12 -20.16
C PRO A 137 -7.12 -23.87 -19.28
N ALA A 138 -7.01 -24.65 -18.21
CA ALA A 138 -6.07 -24.50 -17.11
C ALA A 138 -4.81 -23.73 -17.51
N ALA A 139 -4.74 -22.47 -17.08
CA ALA A 139 -3.48 -21.75 -17.12
C ALA A 139 -2.44 -22.60 -16.36
N PRO A 140 -1.22 -22.78 -16.89
CA PRO A 140 -0.20 -23.55 -16.20
C PRO A 140 -0.05 -22.97 -14.80
N SER A 141 -0.05 -23.85 -13.81
CA SER A 141 0.01 -23.45 -12.42
C SER A 141 1.25 -22.56 -12.20
N LEU A 142 1.19 -21.61 -11.27
CA LEU A 142 2.33 -20.75 -10.92
C LEU A 142 3.60 -21.57 -10.61
N VAL A 143 3.42 -22.80 -10.14
CA VAL A 143 4.48 -23.79 -9.90
C VAL A 143 5.10 -24.32 -11.20
N GLU A 144 4.30 -24.60 -12.24
CA GLU A 144 4.78 -25.05 -13.55
C GLU A 144 5.55 -23.95 -14.28
N TRP A 145 5.04 -22.71 -14.26
CA TRP A 145 5.80 -21.54 -14.70
C TRP A 145 7.15 -21.50 -14.00
N ALA A 146 7.15 -21.44 -12.66
CA ALA A 146 8.39 -21.25 -11.89
C ALA A 146 9.43 -22.33 -12.21
N LYS A 147 8.99 -23.58 -12.43
CA LYS A 147 9.85 -24.69 -12.85
C LYS A 147 10.43 -24.48 -14.25
N GLU A 148 9.62 -23.99 -15.19
CA GLU A 148 10.05 -23.72 -16.56
C GLU A 148 11.06 -22.56 -16.64
N LEU A 149 10.86 -21.49 -15.87
CA LEU A 149 11.86 -20.42 -15.72
C LEU A 149 13.17 -20.94 -15.11
N GLY A 150 13.10 -21.79 -14.08
CA GLY A 150 14.27 -22.38 -13.45
C GLY A 150 15.09 -23.24 -14.42
N ASN A 151 14.41 -24.00 -15.27
CA ASN A 151 15.06 -24.80 -16.30
C ASN A 151 15.69 -23.94 -17.40
N ALA A 152 14.99 -22.90 -17.88
CA ALA A 152 15.52 -21.97 -18.88
C ALA A 152 16.78 -21.24 -18.38
N LEU A 153 16.79 -20.80 -17.12
CA LEU A 153 17.96 -20.17 -16.50
C LEU A 153 19.14 -21.16 -16.42
N LYS A 154 18.89 -22.40 -16.01
CA LYS A 154 19.92 -23.44 -15.92
C LYS A 154 20.56 -23.74 -17.28
N ASP A 155 19.77 -23.79 -18.34
CA ASP A 155 20.26 -24.03 -19.69
C ASP A 155 21.03 -22.83 -20.25
N ALA A 156 20.65 -21.60 -19.87
CA ALA A 156 21.39 -20.38 -20.24
C ALA A 156 22.75 -20.25 -19.52
N LEU A 157 22.88 -20.76 -18.28
CA LEU A 157 24.12 -20.72 -17.50
C LEU A 157 25.11 -21.84 -17.83
N LYS A 158 24.62 -22.95 -18.43
CA LYS A 158 25.43 -24.12 -18.77
C LYS A 158 26.60 -23.82 -19.74
N PRO A 159 26.43 -23.03 -20.82
CA PRO A 159 27.55 -22.68 -21.71
C PRO A 159 28.53 -21.66 -21.10
N ALA A 160 28.08 -20.83 -20.14
CA ALA A 160 28.88 -19.75 -19.58
C ALA A 160 29.91 -20.25 -18.54
N TYR A 161 29.59 -21.32 -17.81
CA TYR A 161 30.47 -21.84 -16.75
C TYR A 161 31.65 -22.66 -17.27
N GLU A 162 31.49 -23.38 -18.40
CA GLU A 162 32.55 -24.26 -18.93
C GLU A 162 33.47 -23.62 -19.98
N SER A 163 33.12 -22.47 -20.56
CA SER A 163 33.86 -21.91 -21.73
C SER A 163 34.42 -20.49 -21.56
N ALA A 164 34.20 -19.83 -20.43
CA ALA A 164 34.77 -18.50 -20.21
C ALA A 164 36.25 -18.60 -19.77
N PRO A 165 37.23 -18.02 -20.52
CA PRO A 165 38.61 -17.95 -20.07
C PRO A 165 38.72 -16.91 -18.95
N TYR A 166 38.46 -17.30 -17.71
CA TYR A 166 38.66 -16.42 -16.57
C TYR A 166 40.16 -16.32 -16.23
N LYS A 167 40.66 -15.09 -16.08
CA LYS A 167 41.97 -14.85 -15.49
C LYS A 167 41.82 -15.05 -13.98
N ARG A 168 42.36 -16.15 -13.44
CA ARG A 168 42.41 -16.40 -11.99
C ARG A 168 43.02 -15.18 -11.28
N LEU A 169 42.25 -14.58 -10.38
CA LEU A 169 42.77 -13.53 -9.49
C LEU A 169 43.77 -14.16 -8.52
N ARG A 170 44.95 -13.55 -8.37
CA ARG A 170 46.01 -13.95 -7.43
C ARG A 170 46.01 -12.98 -6.25
N SER A 171 46.31 -13.49 -5.07
CA SER A 171 46.37 -12.68 -3.83
C SER A 171 47.40 -11.57 -3.95
N PHE A 172 47.06 -10.39 -3.46
CA PHE A 172 47.94 -9.23 -3.39
C PHE A 172 47.86 -8.64 -1.98
N SER A 173 48.98 -8.61 -1.26
CA SER A 173 49.03 -8.14 0.14
C SER A 173 49.31 -6.65 0.27
N GLY A 174 49.77 -5.98 -0.80
CA GLY A 174 50.07 -4.54 -0.79
C GLY A 174 51.21 -4.13 0.16
N MET A 175 52.04 -5.08 0.58
CA MET A 175 53.17 -4.87 1.48
C MET A 175 54.47 -4.73 0.68
N SER A 176 55.31 -3.76 1.04
CA SER A 176 56.68 -3.63 0.50
C SER A 176 57.72 -3.97 1.58
N PRO A 177 58.67 -4.88 1.31
CA PRO A 177 58.88 -5.62 0.06
C PRO A 177 57.91 -6.81 -0.12
N VAL A 178 57.62 -7.15 -1.38
CA VAL A 178 56.63 -8.17 -1.76
C VAL A 178 57.06 -9.56 -1.27
N PRO A 179 56.19 -10.31 -0.57
CA PRO A 179 56.47 -11.68 -0.13
C PRO A 179 56.66 -12.65 -1.30
N SER A 180 57.48 -13.68 -1.10
CA SER A 180 57.73 -14.70 -2.13
C SER A 180 56.45 -15.42 -2.55
N GLY A 181 56.03 -15.24 -3.81
CA GLY A 181 54.83 -15.85 -4.39
C GLY A 181 53.79 -14.84 -4.90
N GLU A 182 54.00 -13.54 -4.63
CA GLU A 182 53.21 -12.41 -5.11
C GLU A 182 54.02 -11.60 -6.14
N ASP A 183 53.34 -10.99 -7.12
CA ASP A 183 53.94 -10.16 -8.18
C ASP A 183 53.87 -8.67 -7.79
N ASP A 184 54.82 -7.85 -8.29
CA ASP A 184 54.89 -6.42 -8.00
C ASP A 184 53.85 -5.60 -8.79
N TYR A 185 53.46 -4.44 -8.27
CA TYR A 185 52.30 -3.68 -8.75
C TYR A 185 52.53 -2.89 -10.05
N GLU A 186 53.79 -2.71 -10.50
CA GLU A 186 54.14 -1.94 -11.70
C GLU A 186 54.41 -2.82 -12.93
N THR A 187 53.41 -3.60 -13.37
CA THR A 187 53.43 -4.22 -14.71
C THR A 187 52.22 -3.82 -15.56
#